data_AF-A0A1Q9JKK7-F1
#
_entry.id   AF-A0A1Q9JKK7-F1
#
_cell.length_a   1.000
_cell.length_b   1.000
_cell.length_c   1.000
_cell.angle_alpha   90.00
_cell.angle_beta   90.00
_cell.angle_gamma   90.00
#
_symmetry.space_group_name_H-M   'P 1'
#
loop_
_entity.id
_entity.type
_entity.pdbx_description
1 polymer ?
#
loop_
_entity_poly.entity_id
_entity_poly.type
_entity_poly.pdbx_seq_one_letter_code
_entity_poly.pdbx_strand_id
1 'polypeptide(L)'
;MTASPERTDGYDVYRLFDNNIAYEIRLRQAMEEDLLCPFHYFGITDLEINGEEIDNKSRFNLITCDDRVDYVLRQAQFYGYSGERVKGLVFCSRKDAAQELSRKFNERCFEGRRLKTAFLSGEDTQERQNPGDTERLWRV
;
A
#
# COMPACT_ATOMS: atom_id res chain seq x y z
N MET A 1 -11.13 11.94 19.15
CA MET A 1 -11.40 11.52 17.75
C MET A 1 -10.49 10.34 17.43
N THR A 2 -11.00 9.29 16.80
CA THR A 2 -10.23 8.09 16.41
C THR A 2 -10.71 7.61 15.04
N ALA A 3 -9.80 7.08 14.22
CA ALA A 3 -10.12 6.48 12.92
C ALA A 3 -10.38 4.95 13.02
N SER A 4 -10.06 4.35 14.17
CA SER A 4 -10.23 2.91 14.43
C SER A 4 -10.73 2.73 15.86
N PRO A 5 -12.02 3.00 16.12
CA PRO A 5 -12.57 2.80 17.46
C PRO A 5 -12.67 1.30 17.81
N GLU A 6 -12.94 0.45 16.81
CA GLU A 6 -12.87 -1.01 16.92
C GLU A 6 -11.41 -1.47 16.86
N ARG A 7 -10.89 -1.99 17.98
CA ARG A 7 -9.52 -2.52 18.05
C ARG A 7 -9.54 -4.01 18.33
N THR A 8 -8.68 -4.76 17.65
CA THR A 8 -8.51 -6.21 17.82
C THR A 8 -7.64 -6.58 19.02
N ASP A 9 -7.04 -5.61 19.71
CA ASP A 9 -6.21 -5.81 20.91
C ASP A 9 -7.03 -5.85 22.22
N GLY A 10 -8.36 -5.90 22.10
CA GLY A 10 -9.28 -5.98 23.24
C GLY A 10 -9.42 -4.66 24.02
N TYR A 11 -8.81 -3.58 23.54
CA TYR A 11 -8.90 -2.27 24.17
C TYR A 11 -10.13 -1.51 23.67
N ASP A 12 -11.11 -1.36 24.56
CA ASP A 12 -12.36 -0.66 24.29
C ASP A 12 -12.16 0.86 24.42
N VAL A 13 -11.92 1.52 23.28
CA VAL A 13 -11.74 2.97 23.22
C VAL A 13 -13.03 3.70 23.63
N TYR A 14 -14.21 3.09 23.48
CA TYR A 14 -15.47 3.72 23.87
C TYR A 14 -15.57 3.90 25.39
N ARG A 15 -15.06 2.95 26.18
CA ARG A 15 -15.02 3.06 27.65
C ARG A 15 -14.22 4.26 28.15
N LEU A 16 -13.19 4.70 27.44
CA LEU A 16 -12.43 5.90 27.81
C LEU A 16 -13.27 7.18 27.79
N PHE A 17 -14.38 7.16 27.05
CA PHE A 17 -15.30 8.27 26.91
C PHE A 17 -16.67 7.94 27.50
N ASP A 18 -16.74 7.02 28.46
CA ASP A 18 -17.99 6.55 29.10
C ASP A 18 -19.04 6.07 28.10
N ASN A 19 -18.61 5.53 26.95
CA ASN A 19 -19.45 5.16 25.81
C ASN A 19 -20.25 6.32 25.20
N ASN A 20 -19.87 7.57 25.48
CA ASN A 20 -20.48 8.76 24.89
C ASN A 20 -19.80 9.09 23.55
N ILE A 21 -20.39 8.58 22.47
CA ILE A 21 -19.96 8.86 21.10
C ILE A 21 -20.73 10.08 20.59
N ALA A 22 -20.03 11.20 20.41
CA ALA A 22 -20.65 12.42 19.88
C ALA A 22 -21.06 12.29 18.41
N TYR A 23 -20.25 11.61 17.60
CA TYR A 23 -20.51 11.39 16.18
C TYR A 23 -19.66 10.22 15.65
N GLU A 24 -20.25 9.37 14.81
CA GLU A 24 -19.54 8.34 14.04
C GLU A 24 -19.81 8.58 12.56
N ILE A 25 -18.76 8.66 11.75
CA ILE A 25 -18.89 8.67 10.29
C ILE A 25 -18.22 7.45 9.70
N ARG A 26 -19.01 6.63 9.00
CA ARG A 26 -18.53 5.43 8.31
C ARG A 26 -18.17 5.76 6.86
N LEU A 27 -17.36 4.91 6.22
CA LEU A 27 -16.90 5.10 4.85
C LEU A 27 -18.05 5.42 3.88
N ARG A 28 -19.14 4.65 3.95
CA ARG A 28 -20.32 4.83 3.08
C ARG A 28 -20.93 6.23 3.25
N GLN A 29 -21.09 6.69 4.48
CA GLN A 29 -21.63 8.02 4.75
C GLN A 29 -20.66 9.12 4.28
N ALA A 30 -19.35 8.93 4.49
CA ALA A 30 -18.36 9.87 4.00
C ALA A 30 -18.32 9.96 2.46
N MET A 31 -18.68 8.87 1.76
CA MET A 31 -18.87 8.89 0.30
C MET A 31 -20.17 9.60 -0.10
N GLU A 32 -21.28 9.36 0.61
CA GLU A 32 -22.58 10.01 0.34
C GLU A 32 -22.54 11.53 0.57
N GLU A 33 -21.68 11.99 1.49
CA GLU A 33 -21.50 13.42 1.85
C GLU A 33 -20.34 14.10 1.09
N ASP A 34 -19.78 13.46 0.05
CA ASP A 34 -18.64 13.98 -0.74
C ASP A 34 -17.43 14.43 0.09
N LEU A 35 -17.19 13.78 1.24
CA LEU A 35 -16.07 14.10 2.14
C LEU A 35 -14.75 13.42 1.75
N LEU A 36 -14.78 12.53 0.76
CA LEU A 36 -13.65 11.73 0.32
C LEU A 36 -13.24 12.08 -1.11
N CYS A 37 -11.96 11.91 -1.41
CA CYS A 37 -11.49 11.92 -2.79
C CYS A 37 -12.05 10.70 -3.55
N PRO A 38 -12.60 10.86 -4.76
CA PRO A 38 -13.03 9.73 -5.58
C PRO A 38 -11.89 8.74 -5.83
N PHE A 39 -12.20 7.45 -5.80
CA PHE A 39 -11.22 6.39 -6.04
C PHE A 39 -11.82 5.22 -6.82
N HIS A 40 -10.96 4.48 -7.50
CA HIS A 40 -11.30 3.26 -8.22
C HIS A 40 -10.64 2.06 -7.54
N TYR A 41 -11.41 0.98 -7.35
CA TYR A 41 -10.92 -0.26 -6.76
C TYR A 41 -10.86 -1.34 -7.83
N PHE A 42 -9.68 -1.95 -8.00
CA PHE A 42 -9.44 -3.03 -8.96
C PHE A 42 -8.98 -4.28 -8.22
N GLY A 43 -9.76 -5.36 -8.32
CA GLY A 43 -9.36 -6.68 -7.84
C GLY A 43 -8.58 -7.40 -8.93
N ILE A 44 -7.31 -7.70 -8.66
CA ILE A 44 -6.40 -8.29 -9.64
C ILE A 44 -5.96 -9.66 -9.10
N THR A 45 -6.18 -10.71 -9.89
CA THR A 45 -5.65 -12.05 -9.58
C THR A 45 -4.13 -12.03 -9.71
N ASP A 46 -3.43 -12.61 -8.73
CA ASP A 46 -1.97 -12.73 -8.77
C ASP A 46 -1.52 -13.75 -9.85
N LEU A 47 -0.22 -13.81 -10.13
CA LEU A 47 0.33 -14.76 -11.09
C LEU A 47 0.24 -16.20 -10.57
N GLU A 48 -0.03 -17.12 -11.48
CA GLU A 48 0.23 -18.54 -11.29
C GLU A 48 1.64 -18.87 -11.79
N ILE A 49 2.47 -19.48 -10.95
CA ILE A 49 3.80 -19.99 -11.35
C ILE A 49 3.80 -21.50 -11.11
N ASN A 50 4.04 -22.28 -12.16
CA ASN A 50 4.03 -23.75 -12.12
C ASN A 50 2.72 -24.37 -11.61
N GLY A 51 1.58 -23.69 -11.83
CA GLY A 51 0.27 -24.17 -11.37
C GLY A 51 -0.02 -23.92 -9.88
N GLU A 52 0.85 -23.20 -9.17
CA GLU A 52 0.59 -22.69 -7.83
C GLU A 52 0.28 -21.18 -7.89
N GLU A 53 -0.86 -20.77 -7.34
CA GLU A 53 -1.17 -19.36 -7.12
C GLU A 53 -0.20 -18.77 -6.08
N ILE A 54 0.29 -17.57 -6.35
CA ILE A 54 1.10 -16.82 -5.38
C ILE A 54 0.16 -16.16 -4.36
N ASP A 55 0.17 -16.67 -3.13
CA ASP A 55 -0.49 -16.05 -1.97
C ASP A 55 0.56 -15.52 -0.97
N ASN A 56 0.11 -14.79 0.05
CA ASN A 56 0.91 -14.32 1.18
C ASN A 56 1.64 -15.44 1.94
N LYS A 57 1.21 -16.69 1.81
CA LYS A 57 1.90 -17.87 2.38
C LYS A 57 2.93 -18.48 1.44
N SER A 58 3.00 -18.04 0.19
CA SER A 58 3.94 -18.55 -0.79
C SER A 58 5.39 -18.24 -0.39
N ARG A 59 6.31 -19.05 -0.91
CA ARG A 59 7.74 -18.90 -0.60
C ARG A 59 8.20 -17.50 -0.99
N PHE A 60 9.10 -16.92 -0.17
CA PHE A 60 9.68 -15.59 -0.38
C PHE A 60 10.10 -15.33 -1.84
N ASN A 61 10.77 -16.30 -2.46
CA ASN A 61 11.26 -16.20 -3.85
C ASN A 61 10.13 -16.03 -4.88
N LEU A 62 8.92 -16.53 -4.62
CA LEU A 62 7.75 -16.37 -5.50
C LEU A 62 7.14 -14.96 -5.34
N ILE A 63 7.06 -14.47 -4.10
CA ILE A 63 6.51 -13.14 -3.79
C ILE A 63 7.38 -12.03 -4.41
N THR A 64 8.69 -12.25 -4.48
CA THR A 64 9.65 -11.26 -4.98
C THR A 64 10.20 -11.63 -6.36
N CYS A 65 9.66 -12.62 -7.08
CA CYS A 65 10.19 -13.00 -8.39
C CYS A 65 10.05 -11.86 -9.42
N ASP A 66 10.96 -11.83 -10.41
CA ASP A 66 11.00 -10.76 -11.41
C ASP A 66 9.71 -10.71 -12.25
N ASP A 67 9.15 -11.88 -12.58
CA ASP A 67 7.89 -11.99 -13.32
C ASP A 67 6.73 -11.31 -12.59
N ARG A 68 6.65 -11.48 -11.26
CA ARG A 68 5.62 -10.84 -10.44
C ARG A 68 5.83 -9.33 -10.34
N VAL A 69 7.07 -8.88 -10.19
CA VAL A 69 7.41 -7.45 -10.23
C VAL A 69 6.98 -6.83 -11.57
N ASP A 70 7.31 -7.48 -12.69
CA ASP A 70 6.89 -7.03 -14.02
C ASP A 70 5.37 -7.06 -14.19
N TYR A 71 4.70 -8.07 -13.65
CA TYR A 71 3.25 -8.14 -13.68
C TYR A 71 2.60 -7.00 -12.92
N VAL A 72 3.03 -6.71 -11.68
CA VAL A 72 2.51 -5.59 -10.89
C VAL A 72 2.67 -4.27 -11.64
N LEU A 73 3.83 -4.02 -12.25
CA LEU A 73 4.07 -2.81 -13.03
C LEU A 73 3.18 -2.73 -14.27
N ARG A 74 2.98 -3.84 -14.99
CA ARG A 74 2.06 -3.88 -16.15
C ARG A 74 0.62 -3.60 -15.75
N GLN A 75 0.16 -4.18 -14.63
CA GLN A 75 -1.18 -3.92 -14.13
C GLN A 75 -1.34 -2.47 -13.67
N ALA A 76 -0.36 -1.91 -12.96
CA ALA A 76 -0.35 -0.50 -12.58
C ALA A 76 -0.38 0.44 -13.80
N GLN A 77 0.29 0.07 -14.89
CA GLN A 77 0.23 0.82 -16.15
C GLN A 77 -1.14 0.69 -16.84
N PHE A 78 -1.72 -0.51 -16.84
CA PHE A 78 -3.00 -0.79 -17.49
C PHE A 78 -4.17 -0.06 -16.84
N TYR A 79 -4.27 -0.11 -15.50
CA TYR A 79 -5.32 0.60 -14.76
C TYR A 79 -5.03 2.11 -14.63
N GLY A 80 -3.77 2.51 -14.84
CA GLY A 80 -3.34 3.88 -14.83
C GLY A 80 -3.30 4.50 -13.43
N TYR A 81 -3.05 5.80 -13.40
CA TYR A 81 -2.96 6.60 -12.20
C TYR A 81 -3.48 8.01 -12.48
N SER A 82 -3.86 8.73 -11.43
CA SER A 82 -4.30 10.12 -11.55
C SER A 82 -3.13 11.11 -11.51
N GLY A 83 -3.13 12.09 -12.41
CA GLY A 83 -2.14 13.18 -12.47
C GLY A 83 -1.05 12.98 -13.53
N GLU A 84 0.01 13.80 -13.47
CA GLU A 84 1.06 13.85 -14.50
C GLU A 84 2.16 12.79 -14.35
N ARG A 85 2.26 12.17 -13.18
CA ARG A 85 3.23 11.12 -12.90
C ARG A 85 2.72 10.20 -11.80
N VAL A 86 3.14 8.95 -11.86
CA VAL A 86 2.76 7.98 -10.84
C VAL A 86 3.43 8.26 -9.50
N LYS A 87 2.63 8.26 -8.44
CA LYS A 87 3.06 8.26 -7.05
C LYS A 87 2.23 7.21 -6.32
N GLY A 88 2.87 6.29 -5.60
CA GLY A 88 2.15 5.15 -5.04
C GLY A 88 2.69 4.65 -3.72
N LEU A 89 1.87 3.84 -3.06
CA LEU A 89 2.23 3.07 -1.89
C LEU A 89 2.02 1.60 -2.23
N VAL A 90 2.97 0.76 -1.85
CA VAL A 90 2.89 -0.69 -1.99
C VAL A 90 2.90 -1.26 -0.58
N PHE A 91 1.89 -2.04 -0.23
CA PHE A 91 1.83 -2.68 1.08
C PHE A 91 2.23 -4.14 0.95
N CYS A 92 3.22 -4.55 1.73
CA CYS A 92 3.77 -5.90 1.72
C CYS A 92 3.49 -6.60 3.05
N SER A 93 3.24 -7.91 3.01
CA SER A 93 2.98 -8.71 4.22
C SER A 93 4.22 -8.94 5.09
N ARG A 94 5.42 -8.83 4.53
CA ARG A 94 6.70 -9.04 5.22
C ARG A 94 7.72 -7.96 4.88
N LYS A 95 8.56 -7.60 5.85
CA LYS A 95 9.62 -6.59 5.72
C LYS A 95 10.69 -6.99 4.71
N ASP A 96 11.12 -8.25 4.73
CA ASP A 96 12.12 -8.76 3.78
C ASP A 96 11.61 -8.68 2.34
N ALA A 97 10.33 -9.03 2.12
CA ALA A 97 9.71 -8.93 0.80
C ALA A 97 9.62 -7.48 0.34
N ALA A 98 9.22 -6.57 1.22
CA ALA A 98 9.14 -5.14 0.94
C ALA A 98 10.51 -4.54 0.55
N GLN A 99 11.56 -4.91 1.28
CA GLN A 99 12.93 -4.44 1.01
C GLN A 99 13.42 -4.93 -0.36
N GLU A 100 13.21 -6.21 -0.68
CA GLU A 100 13.62 -6.79 -1.95
C GLU A 100 12.78 -6.24 -3.12
N LEU A 101 11.46 -6.09 -2.95
CA LEU A 101 10.60 -5.46 -3.95
C LEU A 101 11.04 -4.01 -4.22
N SER A 102 11.38 -3.24 -3.18
CA SER A 102 11.93 -1.90 -3.37
C SER A 102 13.24 -1.93 -4.17
N ARG A 103 14.13 -2.89 -3.94
CA ARG A 103 15.36 -3.04 -4.74
C ARG A 103 15.01 -3.29 -6.21
N LYS A 104 14.15 -4.27 -6.48
CA LYS A 104 13.75 -4.66 -7.84
C LYS A 104 12.99 -3.57 -8.59
N PHE A 105 12.10 -2.83 -7.92
CA PHE A 105 11.43 -1.70 -8.54
C PHE A 105 12.45 -0.62 -8.96
N ASN A 106 13.45 -0.31 -8.14
CA ASN A 106 14.52 0.64 -8.52
C ASN A 106 15.40 0.14 -9.68
N GLU A 107 15.31 -1.12 -10.10
CA GLU A 107 15.99 -1.67 -11.28
C GLU A 107 15.14 -1.58 -12.55
N ARG A 108 13.87 -1.18 -12.42
CA ARG A 108 12.90 -1.10 -13.51
C ARG A 108 12.58 0.34 -13.91
N CYS A 109 12.08 0.47 -15.14
CA CYS A 109 11.54 1.70 -15.66
C CYS A 109 10.02 1.58 -15.79
N PHE A 110 9.33 2.67 -15.47
CA PHE A 110 7.90 2.85 -15.66
C PHE A 110 7.70 4.11 -16.49
N GLU A 111 7.02 3.98 -17.64
CA GLU A 111 6.83 5.08 -18.62
C GLU A 111 8.14 5.78 -19.03
N GLY A 112 9.18 4.99 -19.29
CA GLY A 112 10.49 5.49 -19.73
C GLY A 112 11.31 6.16 -18.62
N ARG A 113 10.83 6.18 -17.37
CA ARG A 113 11.56 6.74 -16.23
C ARG A 113 11.91 5.65 -15.23
N ARG A 114 13.11 5.71 -14.68
CA ARG A 114 13.52 4.79 -13.60
C ARG A 114 12.67 5.04 -12.36
N LEU A 115 12.13 3.97 -11.78
CA LEU A 115 11.36 4.06 -10.54
C LEU A 115 12.29 4.47 -9.38
N LYS A 116 11.77 5.34 -8.51
CA LYS A 116 12.42 5.77 -7.27
C LYS A 116 11.58 5.29 -6.10
N THR A 117 11.92 4.13 -5.55
CA THR A 117 11.16 3.52 -4.45
C THR A 117 11.97 3.45 -3.17
N ALA A 118 11.28 3.47 -2.03
CA ALA A 118 11.89 3.27 -0.72
C ALA A 118 11.08 2.34 0.15
N PHE A 119 11.77 1.37 0.73
CA PHE A 119 11.23 0.58 1.82
C PHE A 119 11.10 1.43 3.09
N LEU A 120 9.93 1.39 3.73
CA LEU A 120 9.66 1.99 5.03
C LEU A 120 8.95 1.02 5.96
N SER A 121 9.32 1.06 7.23
CA SER A 121 8.76 0.22 8.28
C SER A 121 8.51 1.01 9.55
N GLY A 122 7.83 0.38 10.52
CA GLY A 122 7.62 0.97 11.85
C GLY A 122 8.91 1.16 12.67
N GLU A 123 10.05 0.62 12.23
CA GLU A 123 11.35 0.81 12.89
C GLU A 123 12.12 2.02 12.33
N ASP A 124 11.66 2.61 11.23
CA ASP A 124 12.29 3.79 10.65
C ASP A 124 12.00 5.05 11.45
N THR A 125 12.98 5.96 11.52
CA THR A 125 12.82 7.26 12.18
C THR A 125 11.79 8.13 11.46
N GLN A 126 11.13 9.04 12.20
CA GLN A 126 10.18 9.98 11.61
C GLN A 126 10.80 10.84 10.50
N GLU A 127 12.06 11.23 10.63
CA GLU A 127 12.81 11.98 9.61
C GLU A 127 12.94 11.20 8.30
N ARG A 128 13.09 9.88 8.39
CA ARG A 128 13.16 8.99 7.22
C ARG A 128 11.79 8.71 6.61
N GLN A 129 10.72 8.79 7.41
CA GLN A 129 9.33 8.70 6.94
C GLN A 129 8.82 10.01 6.31
N ASN A 130 9.37 11.15 6.74
CA ASN A 130 9.09 12.48 6.22
C ASN A 130 10.36 13.15 5.67
N PRO A 131 11.02 12.56 4.65
CA PRO A 131 12.11 13.24 3.97
C PRO A 131 11.47 14.40 3.20
N GLY A 132 11.64 15.63 3.68
CA GLY A 132 11.03 16.83 3.10
C GLY A 132 11.15 16.81 1.58
N ASP A 133 10.02 16.64 0.89
CA ASP A 133 9.80 16.69 -0.56
C ASP A 133 10.93 16.17 -1.49
N THR A 134 11.73 15.20 -1.04
CA THR A 134 12.90 14.76 -1.79
C THR A 134 12.60 13.49 -2.58
N GLU A 135 12.12 13.71 -3.81
CA GLU A 135 12.23 12.85 -5.00
C GLU A 135 11.74 11.39 -4.99
N ARG A 136 11.31 10.82 -3.86
CA ARG A 136 10.88 9.42 -3.79
C ARG A 136 9.41 9.28 -4.16
N LEU A 137 9.15 8.44 -5.15
CA LEU A 137 7.87 8.36 -5.87
C LEU A 137 6.98 7.23 -5.37
N TRP A 138 7.60 6.17 -4.82
CA TRP A 138 6.88 5.05 -4.25
C TRP A 138 7.44 4.64 -2.90
N ARG A 139 6.55 4.32 -1.95
CA ARG A 139 6.93 3.72 -0.67
C ARG A 139 6.46 2.27 -0.65
N VAL A 140 7.34 1.37 -0.24
CA VAL A 140 7.09 -0.08 -0.14
C VAL A 140 7.14 -0.50 1.32
#